data_AF-A3JXM4-F1
#
_entry.id   AF-A3JXM4-F1
#
_cell.length_a   1.000
_cell.length_b   1.000
_cell.length_c   1.000
_cell.angle_alpha   90.00
_cell.angle_beta   90.00
_cell.angle_gamma   90.00
#
_symmetry.space_group_name_H-M   'P 1'
#
loop_
_entity.id
_entity.type
_entity.pdbx_description
1 polymer ?
#
loop_
_entity_poly.entity_id
_entity_poly.type
_entity_poly.pdbx_seq_one_letter_code
_entity_poly.pdbx_strand_id
1 'polypeptide(L)'
;MAQKSDIEWTDATWNPVTGCTKVGPGCDNCYAERFAERRRGICGPPYPVSADEEGDPVTLAEARSLTFAHRRKVLLVSTPTIRGLSRIEREYEASDQRRFFVPCPHCGAMQWLKFDRLRW
;
A
#
# COMPACT_ATOMS: atom_id res chain seq x y z
N MET A 1 -0.19 13.24 -1.59
CA MET A 1 -0.98 13.57 -0.37
C MET A 1 -1.63 12.30 0.14
N ALA A 2 -1.71 12.11 1.45
CA ALA A 2 -2.37 10.95 2.04
C ALA A 2 -3.90 11.05 1.84
N GLN A 3 -4.56 9.93 1.54
CA GLN A 3 -6.01 9.84 1.38
C GLN A 3 -6.61 9.18 2.63
N LYS A 4 -7.75 9.67 3.11
CA LYS A 4 -8.49 9.01 4.21
C LYS A 4 -9.06 7.68 3.72
N SER A 5 -9.03 6.68 4.58
CA SER A 5 -9.64 5.38 4.31
C SER A 5 -10.99 5.27 5.02
N ASP A 6 -11.91 4.49 4.46
CA ASP A 6 -13.20 4.15 5.10
C ASP A 6 -13.09 2.94 6.06
N ILE A 7 -11.87 2.50 6.36
CA ILE A 7 -11.56 1.32 7.19
C ILE A 7 -11.12 1.75 8.59
N GLU A 8 -11.78 1.26 9.63
CA GLU A 8 -11.62 1.68 11.04
C GLU A 8 -10.17 1.65 11.56
N TRP A 9 -9.36 0.67 11.13
CA TRP A 9 -7.98 0.54 11.59
C TRP A 9 -6.98 1.38 10.78
N THR A 10 -7.41 2.00 9.67
CA THR A 10 -6.60 2.86 8.80
C THR A 10 -7.07 4.31 8.87
N ASP A 11 -6.30 5.18 9.52
CA ASP A 11 -6.61 6.62 9.55
C ASP A 11 -6.40 7.27 8.16
N ALA A 12 -5.28 6.94 7.50
CA ALA A 12 -4.93 7.47 6.20
C ALA A 12 -3.96 6.54 5.46
N THR A 13 -3.98 6.61 4.14
CA THR A 13 -3.08 5.87 3.26
C THR A 13 -2.20 6.83 2.49
N TRP A 14 -0.91 6.53 2.40
CA TRP A 14 0.04 7.30 1.63
C TRP A 14 0.76 6.37 0.65
N ASN A 15 0.64 6.67 -0.64
CA ASN A 15 1.40 6.00 -1.67
C ASN A 15 2.53 6.94 -2.15
N PRO A 16 3.77 6.79 -1.64
CA PRO A 16 4.88 7.67 -1.99
C PRO A 16 5.39 7.49 -3.42
N VAL A 17 5.03 6.39 -4.09
CA VAL A 17 5.58 6.00 -5.40
C VAL A 17 4.59 6.16 -6.56
N THR A 18 3.31 6.39 -6.28
CA THR A 18 2.30 6.63 -7.33
C THR A 18 1.83 8.08 -7.33
N GLY A 19 1.97 8.73 -8.47
CA GLY A 19 1.60 10.13 -8.69
C GLY A 19 2.81 10.96 -9.06
N CYS A 20 2.60 11.96 -9.92
CA CYS A 20 3.61 12.93 -10.30
C CYS A 20 3.04 14.33 -10.06
N THR A 21 3.77 15.18 -9.35
CA THR A 21 3.47 16.62 -9.25
C THR A 21 4.59 17.36 -9.95
N LYS A 22 4.27 18.23 -10.91
CA LYS A 22 5.28 19.01 -11.62
C LYS A 22 5.81 20.11 -10.69
N VAL A 23 7.09 20.04 -10.36
CA VAL A 23 7.75 20.96 -9.42
C VAL A 23 8.66 21.98 -10.13
N GLY A 24 8.99 21.78 -11.41
CA GLY A 24 9.83 22.72 -12.16
C GLY A 24 10.21 22.23 -13.58
N PRO A 25 11.15 22.93 -14.26
CA PRO A 25 11.52 22.67 -15.67
C PRO A 25 12.10 21.27 -15.93
N GLY A 26 12.65 20.62 -14.90
CA GLY A 26 13.15 19.24 -15.00
C GLY A 26 12.04 18.19 -15.20
N CYS A 27 10.76 18.56 -15.08
CA CYS A 27 9.64 17.66 -15.25
C CYS A 27 9.28 17.38 -16.72
N ASP A 28 9.72 18.21 -17.67
CA ASP A 28 9.24 18.18 -19.06
C ASP A 28 9.51 16.86 -19.80
N ASN A 29 10.52 16.08 -19.37
CA ASN A 29 10.85 14.77 -19.92
C ASN A 29 11.09 13.71 -18.82
N CYS A 30 10.48 13.87 -17.64
CA CYS A 30 10.72 12.98 -16.51
C CYS A 30 10.06 11.60 -16.72
N TYR A 31 10.86 10.52 -16.67
CA TYR A 31 10.34 9.15 -16.81
C TYR A 31 9.29 8.79 -15.74
N ALA A 32 9.38 9.41 -14.56
CA ALA A 32 8.43 9.20 -13.48
C ALA A 32 7.03 9.75 -13.81
N GLU A 33 6.93 10.78 -14.65
CA GLU A 33 5.64 11.28 -15.14
C GLU A 33 4.94 10.21 -15.98
N ARG A 34 5.62 9.61 -16.95
CA ARG A 34 5.04 8.54 -17.80
C ARG A 34 4.58 7.32 -16.98
N PHE A 35 5.34 6.95 -15.96
CA PHE A 35 4.95 5.86 -15.06
C PHE A 35 3.74 6.21 -14.20
N ALA A 36 3.65 7.46 -13.71
CA ALA A 36 2.50 7.94 -12.96
C ALA A 36 1.24 8.05 -13.83
N GLU A 37 1.36 8.57 -15.06
CA GLU A 37 0.26 8.68 -16.03
C GLU A 37 -0.32 7.32 -16.42
N ARG A 38 0.54 6.29 -16.58
CA ARG A 38 0.10 4.92 -16.88
C ARG A 38 -0.91 4.37 -15.85
N ARG A 39 -0.87 4.89 -14.62
CA ARG A 39 -1.77 4.49 -13.53
C ARG A 39 -2.79 5.57 -13.15
N ARG A 40 -2.82 6.69 -13.85
CA ARG A 40 -3.73 7.80 -13.57
C ARG A 40 -5.15 7.40 -14.01
N GLY A 41 -6.08 7.36 -13.07
CA GLY A 41 -7.47 7.01 -13.35
C GLY A 41 -7.78 5.52 -13.42
N ILE A 42 -6.87 4.63 -13.01
CA ILE A 42 -7.23 3.22 -12.78
C ILE A 42 -8.21 3.18 -11.59
N CYS A 43 -9.49 3.01 -11.90
CA CYS A 43 -10.55 2.72 -10.94
C CYS A 43 -10.71 1.19 -10.84
N GLY A 44 -10.28 0.62 -9.72
CA GLY A 44 -10.37 -0.82 -9.47
C GLY A 44 -9.21 -1.33 -8.60
N PRO A 45 -9.32 -2.55 -8.05
CA PRO A 45 -8.22 -3.16 -7.33
C PRO A 45 -7.00 -3.30 -8.29
N PRO A 46 -5.78 -2.94 -7.85
CA PRO A 46 -4.59 -2.95 -8.70
C PRO A 46 -4.24 -4.36 -9.23
N TYR A 47 -4.80 -5.40 -8.61
CA TYR A 47 -4.80 -6.77 -9.10
C TYR A 47 -6.25 -7.22 -9.38
N PRO A 48 -6.52 -7.82 -10.54
CA PRO A 48 -7.83 -8.39 -10.82
C PRO A 48 -8.14 -9.55 -9.86
N VAL A 49 -9.43 -9.85 -9.69
CA VAL A 49 -9.86 -10.92 -8.78
C VAL A 49 -9.37 -12.29 -9.24
N SER A 50 -9.24 -12.49 -10.56
CA SER A 50 -8.62 -13.66 -11.17
C SER A 50 -7.65 -13.24 -12.29
N ALA A 51 -6.58 -14.02 -12.46
CA ALA A 51 -5.78 -14.03 -13.66
C ALA A 51 -6.45 -14.98 -14.66
N ASP A 52 -7.48 -14.49 -15.35
CA ASP A 52 -8.25 -15.26 -16.32
C ASP A 52 -8.81 -16.58 -15.73
N GLU A 53 -8.46 -17.74 -16.32
CA GLU A 53 -8.86 -19.08 -15.88
C GLU A 53 -7.95 -19.68 -14.79
N GLU A 54 -6.80 -19.05 -14.48
CA GLU A 54 -5.79 -19.59 -13.57
C GLU A 54 -6.13 -19.36 -12.08
N GLY A 55 -7.15 -18.55 -11.80
CA GLY A 55 -7.62 -18.26 -10.45
C GLY A 55 -6.94 -17.04 -9.82
N ASP A 56 -6.87 -17.02 -8.49
CA ASP A 56 -6.46 -15.83 -7.75
C ASP A 56 -4.96 -15.51 -7.88
N PRO A 57 -4.57 -14.31 -8.33
CA PRO A 57 -3.17 -13.98 -8.57
C PRO A 57 -2.31 -13.97 -7.29
N VAL A 58 -2.89 -13.72 -6.12
CA VAL A 58 -2.16 -13.78 -4.85
C VAL A 58 -1.84 -15.23 -4.50
N THR A 59 -2.83 -16.11 -4.60
CA THR A 59 -2.63 -17.55 -4.37
C THR A 59 -1.62 -18.15 -5.34
N LEU A 60 -1.67 -17.74 -6.62
CA LEU A 60 -0.67 -18.15 -7.61
C LEU A 60 0.74 -17.68 -7.24
N ALA A 61 0.91 -16.43 -6.81
CA ALA A 61 2.20 -15.91 -6.36
C ALA A 61 2.74 -16.66 -5.13
N GLU A 62 1.87 -16.99 -4.16
CA GLU A 62 2.23 -17.80 -3.00
C GLU A 62 2.65 -19.21 -3.41
N ALA A 63 1.89 -19.86 -4.28
CA ALA A 63 2.19 -21.21 -4.79
C ALA A 63 3.56 -21.28 -5.46
N ARG A 64 3.94 -20.25 -6.23
CA ARG A 64 5.28 -20.16 -6.87
C ARG A 64 6.43 -20.07 -5.88
N SER A 65 6.16 -19.65 -4.64
CA SER A 65 7.17 -19.55 -3.58
C SER A 65 7.29 -20.83 -2.73
N LEU A 66 6.43 -21.83 -2.95
CA LEU A 66 6.40 -23.08 -2.16
C LEU A 66 7.72 -23.86 -2.21
N THR A 67 8.40 -23.83 -3.35
CA THR A 67 9.70 -24.50 -3.54
C THR A 67 10.80 -23.94 -2.62
N PHE A 68 10.68 -22.70 -2.17
CA PHE A 68 11.64 -22.02 -1.27
C PHE A 68 11.13 -21.96 0.17
N ALA A 69 10.35 -22.96 0.62
CA ALA A 69 9.62 -22.95 1.90
C ALA A 69 10.43 -22.43 3.10
N HIS A 70 11.73 -22.76 3.19
CA HIS A 70 12.62 -22.39 4.31
C HIS A 70 13.18 -20.95 4.24
N ARG A 71 13.09 -20.26 3.10
CA ARG A 71 13.61 -18.89 2.89
C ARG A 71 12.59 -17.91 2.34
N ARG A 72 11.40 -18.38 1.97
CA ARG A 72 10.37 -17.51 1.39
C ARG A 72 9.89 -16.47 2.40
N LYS A 73 9.64 -15.27 1.91
CA LYS A 73 8.92 -14.22 2.63
C LYS A 73 7.82 -13.74 1.70
N VAL A 74 6.57 -13.84 2.14
CA VAL A 74 5.43 -13.29 1.42
C VAL A 74 5.03 -12.00 2.14
N LEU A 75 5.06 -10.89 1.41
CA LEU A 75 4.65 -9.59 1.93
C LEU A 75 3.45 -9.12 1.13
N LEU A 76 2.30 -9.06 1.79
CA LEU A 76 1.08 -8.50 1.22
C LEU A 76 1.02 -7.03 1.61
N VAL A 77 1.23 -6.15 0.64
CA VAL A 77 1.18 -4.70 0.83
C VAL A 77 0.21 -4.11 -0.18
N SER A 78 -0.77 -3.36 0.32
CA SER A 78 -1.72 -2.66 -0.53
C SER A 78 -2.24 -1.43 0.20
N THR A 79 -2.94 -0.58 -0.55
CA THR A 79 -3.63 0.60 -0.01
C THR A 79 -5.01 0.15 0.48
N PRO A 80 -5.29 0.19 1.81
CA PRO A 80 -6.62 -0.08 2.33
C PRO A 80 -7.57 1.06 1.94
N THR A 81 -8.33 0.88 0.86
CA THR A 81 -9.20 1.93 0.31
C THR A 81 -10.68 1.75 0.63
N ILE A 82 -11.22 0.53 0.51
CA ILE A 82 -12.67 0.28 0.62
C ILE A 82 -12.94 -0.85 1.62
N ARG A 83 -13.77 -0.58 2.63
CA ARG A 83 -14.20 -1.55 3.64
C ARG A 83 -14.94 -2.75 3.01
N GLY A 84 -14.62 -3.96 3.45
CA GLY A 84 -15.22 -5.22 3.01
C GLY A 84 -14.77 -5.71 1.62
N LEU A 85 -14.20 -4.83 0.79
CA LEU A 85 -13.66 -5.19 -0.53
C LEU A 85 -12.13 -5.28 -0.54
N SER A 86 -11.46 -4.61 0.40
CA SER A 86 -10.00 -4.56 0.41
C SER A 86 -9.41 -5.88 0.90
N ARG A 87 -8.62 -6.55 0.05
CA ARG A 87 -7.92 -7.79 0.44
C ARG A 87 -7.02 -7.58 1.65
N ILE A 88 -6.34 -6.44 1.73
CA ILE A 88 -5.42 -6.14 2.84
C ILE A 88 -6.16 -5.99 4.17
N GLU A 89 -7.45 -5.63 4.15
CA GLU A 89 -8.28 -5.59 5.36
C GLU A 89 -8.50 -6.99 5.92
N ARG A 90 -8.91 -7.95 5.08
CA ARG A 90 -9.05 -9.35 5.49
C ARG A 90 -7.76 -9.93 6.03
N GLU A 91 -6.64 -9.70 5.35
CA GLU A 91 -5.33 -10.22 5.77
C GLU A 91 -4.83 -9.53 7.05
N TYR A 92 -5.13 -8.23 7.24
CA TYR A 92 -4.81 -7.52 8.47
C TYR A 92 -5.63 -8.05 9.65
N GLU A 93 -6.94 -8.25 9.48
CA GLU A 93 -7.83 -8.81 10.51
C GLU A 93 -7.39 -10.21 10.95
N ALA A 94 -6.90 -11.03 10.01
CA ALA A 94 -6.37 -12.36 10.27
C ALA A 94 -4.96 -12.36 10.91
N SER A 95 -4.27 -11.21 10.94
CA SER A 95 -2.93 -11.06 11.49
C SER A 95 -2.95 -10.67 12.99
N ASP A 96 -1.77 -10.43 13.55
CA ASP A 96 -1.61 -9.92 14.91
C ASP A 96 -1.81 -8.39 15.03
N GLN A 97 -2.22 -7.74 13.94
CA GLN A 97 -2.65 -6.33 13.87
C GLN A 97 -1.63 -5.35 14.46
N ARG A 98 -0.34 -5.69 14.44
CA ARG A 98 0.71 -4.86 15.04
C ARG A 98 0.83 -3.50 14.37
N ARG A 99 1.10 -2.48 15.18
CA ARG A 99 1.40 -1.11 14.73
C ARG A 99 2.86 -0.80 14.94
N PHE A 100 3.46 -0.08 13.99
CA PHE A 100 4.82 0.43 14.14
C PHE A 100 4.81 1.68 15.03
N PHE A 101 5.60 1.64 16.10
CA PHE A 101 5.74 2.75 17.04
C PHE A 101 7.01 3.54 16.73
N VAL A 102 6.88 4.86 16.75
CA VAL A 102 7.96 5.83 16.57
C VAL A 102 8.15 6.64 17.86
N PRO A 103 9.40 6.97 18.23
CA PRO A 103 9.65 7.82 19.40
C PRO A 103 9.20 9.25 19.13
N CYS A 104 8.57 9.88 20.12
CA CYS A 104 8.25 11.30 20.07
C CYS A 104 9.54 12.14 20.09
N PRO A 105 9.74 13.10 19.17
CA PRO A 105 10.94 13.93 19.14
C PRO A 105 11.08 14.86 20.36
N HIS A 106 9.99 15.12 21.10
CA HIS A 106 9.99 16.00 22.28
C HIS A 106 10.24 15.28 23.60
N CYS A 107 9.67 14.07 23.77
CA CYS A 107 9.67 13.37 25.06
C CYS A 107 10.16 11.92 24.99
N GLY A 108 10.46 11.39 23.80
CA GLY A 108 10.90 10.00 23.62
C GLY A 108 9.81 8.95 23.80
N ALA A 109 8.60 9.32 24.23
CA ALA A 109 7.49 8.38 24.38
C ALA A 109 7.15 7.71 23.06
N MET A 110 6.96 6.38 23.09
CA MET A 110 6.60 5.60 21.92
C MET A 110 5.14 5.84 21.56
N GLN A 111 4.89 6.35 20.35
CA GLN A 111 3.55 6.57 19.80
C GLN A 111 3.46 5.92 18.42
N TRP A 112 2.27 5.50 17.99
CA TRP A 112 2.12 5.16 16.58
C TRP A 112 2.15 6.44 15.73
N LEU A 113 2.61 6.32 14.49
CA LEU A 113 2.65 7.45 13.57
C LEU A 113 1.21 7.81 13.13
N LYS A 114 0.75 9.02 13.47
CA LYS A 114 -0.48 9.59 12.92
C LYS A 114 -0.14 10.51 11.75
N PHE A 115 -0.66 10.24 10.56
CA PHE A 115 -0.37 11.04 9.37
C PHE A 115 -0.75 12.52 9.53
N ASP A 116 -1.83 12.84 10.26
CA ASP A 116 -2.24 14.22 10.57
C ASP A 116 -1.18 15.02 11.37
N ARG A 117 -0.26 14.32 12.05
CA ARG A 117 0.82 14.92 12.83
C ARG A 117 2.15 14.96 12.06
N LEU A 118 2.20 14.41 10.85
CA LEU A 118 3.40 14.41 10.01
C LEU A 118 3.61 15.82 9.44
N ARG A 119 4.72 16.46 9.81
CA ARG A 119 5.17 17.73 9.24
C ARG A 119 6.41 17.47 8.37
N TRP A 120 6.38 17.97 7.14
CA TRP A 120 7.49 17.90 6.16
C TRP A 120 8.18 19.26 6.04
#